data_AF-A0A6L3A1C5-F1
#
_entry.id   AF-A0A6L3A1C5-F1
#
_cell.length_a   1.000
_cell.length_b   1.000
_cell.length_c   1.000
_cell.angle_alpha   90.00
_cell.angle_beta   90.00
_cell.angle_gamma   90.00
#
_symmetry.space_group_name_H-M   'P 1'
#
loop_
_entity.id
_entity.type
_entity.pdbx_description
1 polymer ?
#
loop_
_entity_poly.entity_id
_entity_poly.type
_entity_poly.pdbx_seq_one_letter_code
_entity_poly.pdbx_strand_id
1 'polypeptide(L)'
;MQPGGKHHGWYLRQRELSGAEIARGIRSFERQIARHENWIADPLSKTADFQTFDPRRQAALVDGWRHDVARHQASIEILRGILRERENG
;
A
#
# COMPACT_ATOMS: atom_id res chain seq x y z
N MET A 1 -4.68 15.82 -9.57
CA MET A 1 -3.62 15.65 -8.55
C MET A 1 -3.37 17.02 -7.92
N GLN A 2 -3.60 17.20 -6.62
CA GLN A 2 -3.38 18.51 -5.99
C GLN A 2 -1.87 18.76 -5.79
N PRO A 3 -1.33 19.89 -6.28
CA PRO A 3 0.07 20.26 -6.07
C PRO A 3 0.26 20.64 -4.60
N GLY A 4 1.12 19.93 -3.88
CA GLY A 4 1.44 20.18 -2.46
C GLY A 4 0.88 19.19 -1.44
N GLY A 5 0.17 18.13 -1.84
CA GLY A 5 -0.37 17.14 -0.91
C GLY A 5 0.72 16.28 -0.23
N LYS A 6 0.34 15.56 0.85
CA LYS A 6 1.16 14.61 1.66
C LYS A 6 2.09 13.67 0.87
N HIS A 7 1.82 13.45 -0.40
CA HIS A 7 2.60 12.61 -1.30
C HIS A 7 3.66 13.34 -2.13
N HIS A 8 3.67 14.67 -2.20
CA HIS A 8 4.61 15.43 -3.03
C HIS A 8 6.06 15.28 -2.59
N GLY A 9 6.34 15.50 -1.29
CA GLY A 9 7.69 15.30 -0.75
C GLY A 9 8.15 13.84 -0.79
N TRP A 10 7.21 12.89 -0.71
CA TRP A 10 7.53 11.47 -0.90
C TRP A 10 7.87 11.15 -2.35
N TYR A 11 7.07 11.63 -3.31
CA TYR A 11 7.28 11.46 -4.74
C TYR A 11 8.65 11.98 -5.18
N LEU A 12 9.06 13.19 -4.75
CA LEU A 12 10.37 13.74 -5.07
C LEU A 12 11.51 12.83 -4.59
N ARG A 13 11.43 12.30 -3.36
CA ARG A 13 12.41 11.33 -2.85
C ARG A 13 12.42 10.04 -3.67
N GLN A 14 11.26 9.54 -4.09
CA GLN A 14 11.22 8.34 -4.93
C GLN A 14 11.82 8.59 -6.33
N ARG A 15 11.74 9.82 -6.87
CA ARG A 15 12.38 10.18 -8.14
C ARG A 15 13.90 10.19 -8.09
N GLU A 16 14.52 10.25 -6.91
CA GLU A 16 15.97 10.16 -6.75
C GLU A 16 16.49 8.72 -6.71
N LEU A 17 15.61 7.75 -6.42
CA LEU A 17 15.99 6.32 -6.33
C LEU A 17 16.28 5.72 -7.70
N SER A 18 17.14 4.71 -7.79
CA SER A 18 17.35 3.94 -9.02
C SER A 18 16.09 3.16 -9.44
N GLY A 19 15.99 2.78 -10.72
CA GLY A 19 14.87 1.96 -11.20
C GLY A 19 14.75 0.62 -10.46
N ALA A 20 15.89 0.03 -10.08
CA ALA A 20 15.94 -1.20 -9.29
C ALA A 20 15.38 -1.03 -7.87
N GLU A 21 15.65 0.11 -7.23
CA GLU A 21 15.11 0.44 -5.90
C GLU A 21 13.61 0.71 -5.96
N ILE A 22 13.14 1.43 -6.98
CA ILE A 22 11.71 1.64 -7.21
C ILE A 22 11.00 0.30 -7.43
N ALA A 23 11.56 -0.57 -8.27
CA ALA A 23 11.01 -1.91 -8.49
C ALA A 23 10.99 -2.76 -7.22
N ARG A 24 12.01 -2.63 -6.35
CA ARG A 24 12.02 -3.28 -5.02
C ARG A 24 10.92 -2.72 -4.12
N GLY A 25 10.67 -1.41 -4.16
CA GLY A 25 9.58 -0.74 -3.47
C GLY A 25 8.21 -1.29 -3.89
N ILE A 26 7.96 -1.39 -5.21
CA ILE A 26 6.75 -1.98 -5.79
C ILE A 26 6.53 -3.40 -5.23
N ARG A 27 7.53 -4.28 -5.33
CA ARG A 27 7.44 -5.65 -4.80
C ARG A 27 7.15 -5.70 -3.30
N SER A 28 7.65 -4.72 -2.55
CA SER A 28 7.38 -4.62 -1.11
C SER A 28 5.91 -4.28 -0.83
N PHE A 29 5.35 -3.33 -1.58
CA PHE A 29 3.93 -3.00 -1.48
C PHE A 29 3.03 -4.14 -1.95
N GLU A 30 3.38 -4.84 -3.04
CA GLU A 30 2.64 -6.03 -3.50
C GLU A 30 2.59 -7.12 -2.42
N ARG A 31 3.72 -7.40 -1.75
CA ARG A 31 3.74 -8.32 -0.59
C ARG A 31 2.94 -7.82 0.61
N GLN A 32 2.80 -6.51 0.79
CA GLN A 32 1.95 -5.97 1.85
C GLN A 32 0.48 -6.12 1.48
N ILE A 33 0.09 -5.83 0.24
CA ILE A 33 -1.26 -6.02 -0.27
C ILE A 33 -1.69 -7.46 -0.08
N ALA A 34 -0.89 -8.43 -0.55
CA ALA A 34 -1.21 -9.85 -0.42
C ALA A 34 -1.40 -10.28 1.05
N ARG A 35 -0.62 -9.71 1.98
CA ARG A 35 -0.81 -9.95 3.42
C ARG A 35 -2.14 -9.40 3.92
N HIS A 36 -2.50 -8.16 3.58
CA HIS A 36 -3.75 -7.56 4.01
C HIS A 36 -4.96 -8.25 3.37
N GLU A 37 -4.87 -8.65 2.10
CA GLU A 37 -5.90 -9.47 1.44
C GLU A 37 -6.09 -10.80 2.15
N ASN A 38 -5.00 -11.46 2.56
CA ASN A 38 -5.08 -12.66 3.39
C ASN A 38 -5.76 -12.40 4.74
N TRP A 39 -5.48 -11.27 5.39
CA TRP A 39 -6.13 -10.91 6.66
C TRP A 39 -7.61 -10.56 6.47
N ILE A 40 -7.99 -9.98 5.35
CA ILE A 40 -9.40 -9.71 5.02
C ILE A 40 -10.16 -11.02 4.79
N ALA A 41 -9.53 -12.01 4.14
CA ALA A 41 -10.11 -13.32 3.89
C ALA A 41 -10.15 -14.19 5.17
N ASP A 42 -9.09 -14.12 5.97
CA ASP A 42 -8.93 -14.82 7.25
C ASP A 42 -8.36 -13.87 8.33
N PRO A 43 -9.23 -13.13 9.04
CA PRO A 43 -8.80 -12.21 10.10
C PRO A 43 -8.05 -12.90 11.25
N LEU A 44 -8.31 -14.19 11.49
CA LEU A 44 -7.67 -14.95 12.55
C LEU A 44 -6.19 -15.22 12.24
N SER A 45 -5.81 -15.21 10.96
CA SER A 45 -4.41 -15.34 10.53
C SER A 45 -3.53 -14.18 11.02
N LYS A 46 -4.12 -13.04 11.40
CA LYS A 46 -3.40 -11.86 11.90
C LYS A 46 -3.73 -11.55 13.35
N THR A 47 -4.99 -11.72 13.73
CA THR A 47 -5.54 -11.36 15.02
C THR A 47 -6.28 -12.58 15.57
N ALA A 48 -5.58 -13.43 16.32
CA ALA A 48 -6.11 -14.71 16.80
C ALA A 48 -7.37 -14.57 17.66
N ASP A 49 -7.53 -13.44 18.34
CA ASP A 49 -8.67 -13.09 19.18
C ASP A 49 -9.76 -12.29 18.44
N PHE A 50 -9.71 -12.19 17.10
CA PHE A 50 -10.63 -11.38 16.29
C PHE A 50 -12.11 -11.67 16.60
N GLN A 51 -12.46 -12.94 16.79
CA GLN A 51 -13.83 -13.37 17.12
C GLN A 51 -14.33 -12.87 18.48
N THR A 52 -13.42 -12.52 19.39
CA THR A 52 -13.78 -11.99 20.73
C THR A 52 -14.10 -10.50 20.70
N PHE A 53 -13.77 -9.80 19.62
CA PHE A 53 -14.03 -8.38 19.48
C PHE A 53 -15.52 -8.11 19.25
N ASP A 54 -15.97 -6.93 19.67
CA ASP A 54 -17.31 -6.48 19.32
C ASP A 54 -17.43 -6.33 17.78
N PRO A 55 -18.64 -6.53 17.21
CA PRO A 55 -18.82 -6.49 15.76
C PRO A 55 -18.38 -5.18 15.10
N ARG A 56 -18.44 -4.03 15.80
CA ARG A 56 -18.01 -2.75 15.24
C ARG A 56 -16.50 -2.70 15.11
N ARG A 57 -15.78 -3.21 16.11
CA ARG A 57 -14.31 -3.34 16.05
C ARG A 57 -13.86 -4.33 14.99
N GLN A 58 -14.56 -5.46 14.82
CA GLN A 58 -14.29 -6.41 13.74
C GLN A 58 -14.40 -5.72 12.36
N ALA A 59 -15.51 -5.03 12.11
CA ALA A 59 -15.74 -4.29 10.87
C ALA A 59 -14.67 -3.21 10.65
N ALA A 60 -14.40 -2.38 11.68
CA ALA A 60 -13.41 -1.31 11.59
C ALA A 60 -11.98 -1.84 11.29
N LEU A 61 -11.63 -3.02 11.81
CA LEU A 61 -10.32 -3.62 11.55
C LEU A 61 -10.20 -4.08 10.09
N VAL A 62 -11.23 -4.76 9.57
CA VAL A 62 -11.29 -5.20 8.17
C VAL A 62 -11.29 -4.00 7.23
N ASP A 63 -12.07 -2.95 7.54
CA ASP A 63 -12.09 -1.71 6.77
C ASP A 63 -10.72 -1.01 6.79
N GLY A 64 -10.04 -1.03 7.93
CA GLY A 64 -8.65 -0.56 8.05
C GLY A 64 -7.72 -1.27 7.08
N TRP A 65 -7.76 -2.60 7.02
CA TRP A 65 -6.95 -3.37 6.09
C TRP A 65 -7.30 -3.08 4.63
N ARG A 66 -8.57 -2.86 4.29
CA ARG A 66 -9.00 -2.45 2.94
C ARG A 66 -8.43 -1.07 2.57
N HIS A 67 -8.46 -0.11 3.49
CA HIS A 67 -7.83 1.20 3.28
C HIS A 67 -6.32 1.09 3.10
N ASP A 68 -5.66 0.19 3.84
CA ASP A 68 -4.23 -0.05 3.69
C ASP A 68 -3.89 -0.64 2.31
N VAL A 69 -4.70 -1.57 1.79
CA VAL A 69 -4.58 -2.09 0.41
C VAL A 69 -4.68 -0.96 -0.61
N ALA A 70 -5.73 -0.13 -0.53
CA ALA A 70 -5.94 0.97 -1.47
C ALA A 70 -4.77 1.97 -1.44
N ARG A 71 -4.25 2.28 -0.25
CA ARG A 71 -3.09 3.16 -0.09
C ARG A 71 -1.82 2.58 -0.72
N HIS A 72 -1.58 1.28 -0.53
CA HIS A 72 -0.41 0.61 -1.13
C HIS A 72 -0.53 0.52 -2.65
N GLN A 73 -1.74 0.30 -3.19
CA GLN A 73 -2.00 0.34 -4.63
C GLN A 73 -1.68 1.72 -5.21
N ALA A 74 -2.14 2.80 -4.56
CA ALA A 74 -1.80 4.17 -4.98
C ALA A 74 -0.29 4.44 -4.94
N SER A 75 0.44 3.92 -3.93
CA SER A 75 1.90 4.01 -3.90
C SER A 75 2.55 3.27 -5.07
N ILE A 76 2.08 2.07 -5.43
CA ILE A 76 2.56 1.32 -6.59
C ILE A 76 2.32 2.10 -7.88
N GLU A 77 1.14 2.69 -8.07
CA GLU A 77 0.81 3.49 -9.25
C GLU A 77 1.78 4.66 -9.43
N ILE A 78 2.09 5.38 -8.34
CA ILE A 78 3.06 6.47 -8.35
C ILE A 78 4.46 5.95 -8.76
N LEU A 79 4.91 4.85 -8.17
CA LEU A 79 6.22 4.26 -8.49
C LEU A 79 6.30 3.78 -9.94
N ARG A 80 5.25 3.16 -10.46
CA ARG A 80 5.13 2.75 -11.87
C ARG A 80 5.13 3.96 -12.80
N GLY A 81 4.48 5.06 -12.40
CA GLY A 81 4.53 6.34 -13.11
C GLY A 81 5.96 6.86 -13.26
N ILE A 82 6.74 6.87 -12.18
CA ILE A 82 8.15 7.31 -12.20
C ILE A 82 8.99 6.44 -13.15
N LEU A 83 8.81 5.12 -13.14
CA LEU A 83 9.54 4.24 -14.07
C LEU A 83 9.20 4.54 -15.53
N ARG A 84 7.92 4.71 -15.84
CA ARG A 84 7.47 5.03 -17.20
C ARG A 84 7.97 6.39 -17.69
N GLU A 85 8.01 7.40 -16.82
CA GLU A 85 8.59 8.71 -17.15
C GLU A 85 10.08 8.61 -17.52
N ARG A 86 10.82 7.68 -16.90
CA ARG A 86 12.25 7.46 -17.18
C ARG A 86 12.51 6.63 -18.43
N GLU A 87 11.59 5.76 -18.81
CA GLU A 87 11.71 4.96 -20.04
C GLU A 87 11.41 5.80 -21.29
N ASN A 88 10.60 6.86 -21.15
CA ASN A 88 10.14 7.72 -22.23
C ASN A 88 10.91 9.05 -22.39
N GLY A 89 11.89 9.33 -21.53
CA GLY A 89 12.68 10.58 -21.53
C GLY A 89 14.16 10.31 -21.70
#